data_AF-H6RM63-F1
#
_entry.id   AF-H6RM63-F1
#
_cell.length_a   1.000
_cell.length_b   1.000
_cell.length_c   1.000
_cell.angle_alpha   90.00
_cell.angle_beta   90.00
_cell.angle_gamma   90.00
#
_symmetry.space_group_name_H-M   'P 1'
#
loop_
_entity.id
_entity.type
_entity.pdbx_description
1 polymer ?
#
loop_
_entity_poly.entity_id
_entity_poly.type
_entity_poly.pdbx_seq_one_letter_code
_entity_poly.pdbx_strand_id
1 'polypeptide(L)' 'MRTTIDLPEDIHRVAAAIARDSNSSLSDTVTRLLRAALAAPGPVKVSTSRRTGLQVASLGRVVTSDEVRSLDDDE' A
#
# COMPACT_ATOMS: atom_id res chain seq x y z
N MET A 1 -10.84 -17.73 0.05
CA MET A 1 -10.01 -18.87 0.49
C MET A 1 -9.54 -18.62 1.91
N ARG A 2 -9.47 -19.63 2.79
CA ARG A 2 -8.87 -19.49 4.13
C ARG A 2 -7.41 -19.90 4.04
N THR A 3 -6.52 -19.02 4.49
CA THR A 3 -5.08 -19.25 4.50
C THR A 3 -4.57 -19.06 5.93
N THR A 4 -3.77 -20.00 6.40
CA THR A 4 -3.05 -19.88 7.68
C THR A 4 -1.71 -19.23 7.41
N ILE A 5 -1.38 -18.19 8.16
CA ILE A 5 -0.13 -17.43 8.04
C ILE A 5 0.46 -17.23 9.43
N ASP A 6 1.78 -17.35 9.54
CA ASP A 6 2.48 -17.01 10.78
C ASP A 6 2.68 -15.49 10.86
N LEU A 7 2.14 -14.87 11.90
CA LEU A 7 2.34 -13.45 12.18
C LEU A 7 3.36 -13.27 13.30
N PRO A 8 4.35 -12.39 13.14
CA PRO A 8 5.14 -11.88 14.25
C PRO A 8 4.23 -11.30 15.36
N GLU A 9 4.63 -11.49 16.62
CA GLU A 9 3.82 -11.13 17.80
C GLU A 9 3.44 -9.63 17.83
N ASP A 10 4.38 -8.78 17.44
CA ASP A 10 4.17 -7.32 17.35
C ASP A 10 3.09 -6.97 16.32
N ILE A 11 3.12 -7.60 15.14
CA ILE A 11 2.13 -7.40 14.09
C ILE A 11 0.77 -7.96 14.51
N HIS A 12 0.73 -9.15 15.12
CA HIS A 12 -0.50 -9.75 15.62
C HIS A 12 -1.17 -8.83 16.66
N ARG A 13 -0.39 -8.28 17.60
CA ARG A 13 -0.89 -7.36 18.64
C ARG A 13 -1.53 -6.11 18.05
N VAL A 14 -0.86 -5.48 17.08
CA VAL A 14 -1.37 -4.28 16.41
C VAL A 14 -2.63 -4.58 15.61
N ALA A 15 -2.63 -5.66 14.82
CA ALA A 15 -3.78 -6.05 14.02
C ALA A 15 -4.99 -6.39 14.90
N ALA A 16 -4.79 -7.07 16.04
CA ALA A 16 -5.84 -7.37 17.00
C ALA A 16 -6.41 -6.12 17.68
N ALA A 17 -5.57 -5.11 17.97
CA ALA A 17 -6.04 -3.83 18.50
C ALA A 17 -6.92 -3.09 17.48
N ILE A 18 -6.48 -3.03 16.21
CA ILE A 18 -7.24 -2.40 15.12
C ILE A 18 -8.57 -3.13 14.88
N ALA A 19 -8.57 -4.46 14.91
CA ALA A 19 -9.77 -5.26 14.73
C ALA A 19 -10.80 -4.98 15.84
N ARG A 20 -10.36 -4.87 17.10
CA ARG A 20 -11.24 -4.50 18.23
C ARG A 20 -11.82 -3.10 18.07
N ASP A 21 -10.98 -2.12 17.73
CA ASP A 21 -11.40 -0.72 17.58
C ASP A 21 -12.39 -0.53 16.41
N SER A 22 -12.18 -1.25 15.32
CA SER A 22 -13.05 -1.24 14.14
C SER A 22 -14.26 -2.20 14.22
N ASN A 23 -14.44 -2.88 15.35
CA ASN A 23 -15.47 -3.91 15.57
C ASN A 23 -15.53 -4.96 14.42
N SER A 24 -14.37 -5.37 13.92
CA SER A 24 -14.23 -6.31 12.80
C SER A 24 -13.40 -7.53 13.20
N SER A 25 -13.45 -8.58 12.39
CA SER A 25 -12.62 -9.77 12.65
C SER A 25 -11.15 -9.52 12.32
N LEU A 26 -10.24 -10.25 12.98
CA LEU A 26 -8.80 -10.15 12.70
C LEU A 26 -8.48 -10.47 11.23
N SER A 27 -9.08 -11.53 10.67
CA SER A 27 -8.87 -11.91 9.27
C SER A 27 -9.34 -10.84 8.28
N ASP A 28 -10.47 -10.18 8.58
CA ASP A 28 -11.00 -9.11 7.75
C ASP A 28 -10.12 -7.84 7.82
N THR A 29 -9.69 -7.48 9.03
CA THR A 29 -8.72 -6.39 9.24
C THR A 29 -7.41 -6.64 8.49
N VAL A 30 -6.81 -7.83 8.62
CA VAL A 30 -5.57 -8.19 7.94
C VAL A 30 -5.74 -8.14 6.42
N THR A 31 -6.85 -8.67 5.90
CA THR A 31 -7.15 -8.63 4.46
C THR A 31 -7.28 -7.19 3.96
N ARG A 32 -8.00 -6.33 4.71
CA ARG A 32 -8.16 -4.91 4.40
C ARG A 32 -6.84 -4.17 4.40
N LEU A 33 -5.98 -4.39 5.40
CA LEU A 33 -4.66 -3.76 5.50
C LEU A 33 -3.74 -4.19 4.37
N LEU A 34 -3.71 -5.49 4.03
CA LEU A 34 -2.93 -6.00 2.91
C LEU A 34 -3.39 -5.43 1.57
N ARG A 35 -4.71 -5.36 1.34
CA ARG A 35 -5.26 -4.75 0.13
C ARG A 35 -4.87 -3.27 0.02
N ALA A 36 -4.95 -2.53 1.13
CA ALA A 36 -4.54 -1.13 1.16
C ALA A 36 -3.03 -0.97 0.89
N ALA A 37 -2.18 -1.82 1.46
CA ALA A 37 -0.75 -1.79 1.24
C ALA A 37 -0.38 -2.12 -0.23
N LEU A 38 -1.07 -3.08 -0.85
CA LEU A 38 -0.86 -3.45 -2.24
C LEU A 38 -1.39 -2.42 -3.23
N ALA A 39 -2.45 -1.68 -2.86
CA ALA A 39 -3.00 -0.60 -3.67
C ALA A 39 -2.25 0.73 -3.49
N ALA A 40 -1.37 0.84 -2.49
CA ALA A 40 -0.61 2.05 -2.26
C ALA A 40 0.37 2.27 -3.43
N PRO A 41 0.35 3.44 -4.09
CA PRO A 41 1.39 3.77 -5.05
C PRO A 41 2.75 3.69 -4.36
N GLY A 42 3.77 3.22 -5.10
CA GLY A 42 5.11 2.98 -4.57
C GLY A 42 5.67 4.16 -3.76
N PRO A 43 6.69 3.91 -2.92
CA PRO A 43 7.13 4.86 -1.91
C PRO A 43 7.35 6.25 -2.49
N VAL A 44 6.67 7.24 -1.91
CA VAL A 44 6.83 8.66 -2.25
C VAL A 44 8.28 9.03 -1.99
N LYS A 45 9.06 9.23 -3.05
CA LYS A 45 10.44 9.68 -2.88
C LYS A 45 10.42 11.14 -2.48
N VAL A 46 10.80 11.40 -1.24
CA VAL A 46 11.01 12.76 -0.74
C VAL A 46 12.49 13.09 -0.95
N SER A 47 12.76 14.19 -1.64
CA SER A 47 14.10 14.69 -1.93
C SER A 47 14.20 16.17 -1.60
N THR A 48 15.40 16.68 -1.37
CA THR A 48 15.62 18.11 -1.14
C THR A 48 15.96 18.80 -2.45
N SER A 49 15.22 19.87 -2.79
CA SER A 49 15.47 20.68 -3.99
C SER A 49 16.80 21.42 -3.89
N ARG A 50 17.71 21.19 -4.84
CA ARG A 50 18.99 21.92 -4.91
C ARG A 50 18.84 23.41 -5.24
N ARG A 51 17.71 23.82 -5.83
CA ARG A 51 17.46 25.22 -6.25
C ARG A 51 16.82 26.06 -5.16
N THR A 52 16.01 25.44 -4.30
CA THR A 52 15.18 26.15 -3.31
C THR A 52 15.42 25.70 -1.87
N GLY A 53 16.10 24.57 -1.64
CA GLY A 53 16.31 24.00 -0.30
C GLY A 53 15.07 23.34 0.32
N LEU A 54 13.92 23.39 -0.36
CA LEU A 54 12.65 22.84 0.15
C LEU A 54 12.53 21.33 -0.09
N GLN A 55 11.72 20.66 0.73
CA GLN A 55 11.35 19.25 0.52
C GLN A 55 10.44 19.12 -0.71
N VAL A 56 10.78 18.17 -1.58
CA VAL A 56 10.04 17.84 -2.80
C VAL A 56 9.62 16.38 -2.72
N ALA A 57 8.31 16.15 -2.72
CA ALA A 57 7.73 14.82 -2.82
C ALA A 57 7.44 14.49 -4.29
N SER A 58 8.06 13.44 -4.84
CA SER A 58 7.66 12.88 -6.13
C SER A 58 6.62 11.79 -5.89
N LEU A 59 5.39 12.06 -6.31
CA LEU A 59 4.25 11.18 -6.16
C LEU A 59 4.07 10.34 -7.43
N GLY A 60 4.22 9.02 -7.30
CA GLY A 60 3.89 8.08 -8.36
C GLY A 60 4.85 8.04 -9.56
N ARG A 61 4.42 7.29 -10.57
CA ARG A 61 5.07 7.15 -11.88
C ARG A 61 4.22 7.88 -12.91
N VAL A 62 4.85 8.63 -13.81
CA VAL A 62 4.15 9.23 -14.96
C VAL A 62 3.69 8.09 -15.85
N VAL A 63 2.37 7.91 -15.98
CA VAL A 63 1.77 6.94 -16.90
C VAL A 63 1.72 7.58 -18.28
N THR A 64 2.27 6.91 -19.30
CA THR A 64 2.24 7.40 -20.68
C THR A 64 1.13 6.74 -21.49
N SER A 65 0.74 7.37 -22.60
CA SER A 65 -0.27 6.81 -23.51
C SER A 65 0.12 5.44 -24.09
N ASP A 66 1.41 5.18 -24.26
CA ASP A 66 1.92 3.88 -24.73
C ASP A 66 1.70 2.77 -23.69
N GLU A 67 1.84 3.08 -22.40
CA GLU A 67 1.62 2.11 -21.31
C GLU A 67 0.14 1.76 -21.13
N VAL A 68 -0.76 2.69 -21.45
CA VAL A 68 -2.19 2.42 -21.51
C VAL A 68 -2.51 1.50 -22.69
N ARG A 69 -1.91 1.74 -23.87
CA ARG A 69 -2.14 0.90 -25.06
C ARG A 69 -1.65 -0.54 -24.87
N SER A 70 -0.52 -0.74 -24.20
CA SER A 70 0.00 -2.10 -23.93
C SER A 70 -0.87 -2.96 -23.01
N LEU A 71 -1.82 -2.37 -22.27
CA LEU A 71 -2.73 -3.10 -21.41
C LEU A 71 -4.02 -3.55 -22.12
N ASP A 72 -4.36 -2.93 -23.25
CA ASP A 72 -5.53 -3.28 -24.08
C ASP A 72 -5.21 -4.38 -25.11
N ASP A 73 -3.93 -4.69 -25.37
CA ASP A 73 -3.50 -5.66 -26.39
C ASP A 73 -3.49 -7.14 -25.91
N ASP A 74 -3.96 -7.42 -24.69
CA ASP A 74 -4.05 -8.78 -24.10
C ASP A 74 -5.45 -9.43 -24.24
N GLU A 75 -6.26 -9.06 -25.24
CA GLU A 75 -7.56 -9.71 -25.56
C GLU A 75 -7.68 -10.20 -27.02
#